data_AF-A0A4Y2P313-F1
#
_entry.id   AF-A0A4Y2P313-F1
#
_cell.length_a   1.000
_cell.length_b   1.000
_cell.length_c   1.000
_cell.angle_alpha   90.00
_cell.angle_beta   90.00
_cell.angle_gamma   90.00
#
_symmetry.space_group_name_H-M   'P 1'
#
loop_
_entity.id
_entity.type
_entity.pdbx_description
1 polymer ?
#
loop_
_entity_poly.entity_id
_entity_poly.type
_entity_poly.pdbx_seq_one_letter_code
_entity_poly.pdbx_strand_id
1 'polypeptide(L)'
;MNMIERQLQNAVNKLVAWCDKNGHTISAEKSRCVHFCRKRNIHLDPNIQIRNAPIPVVNEIRFLGVIFDRKLAFLPHILHLRKKCERSLNILKDLSRTTWGADRTSLLRIYQAVILSSIDYGCMVYGSSRPTVLRRLDTSHHSALRICSGAFRTSPVESLYVICHQLPLHLRRQKISALYIFRAQSVPKHPINQ
;
A
#
# COMPACT_ATOMS: atom_id res chain seq x y z
N MET A 1 -19.58 -5.43 -22.63
CA MET A 1 -19.43 -4.18 -21.85
C MET A 1 -20.80 -3.63 -21.44
N ASN A 2 -21.72 -3.46 -22.39
CA ASN A 2 -22.95 -2.69 -22.24
C ASN A 2 -23.87 -3.12 -21.08
N MET A 3 -23.99 -4.41 -20.78
CA MET A 3 -24.81 -4.87 -19.64
C MET A 3 -24.21 -4.44 -18.30
N ILE A 4 -22.89 -4.59 -18.13
CA ILE A 4 -22.16 -4.22 -16.90
C ILE A 4 -22.18 -2.70 -16.74
N GLU A 5 -21.95 -1.97 -17.82
CA GLU A 5 -21.99 -0.51 -17.85
C GLU A 5 -23.37 0.01 -17.43
N ARG A 6 -24.46 -0.55 -17.97
CA ARG A 6 -25.83 -0.22 -17.57
C ARG A 6 -26.10 -0.52 -16.09
N GLN A 7 -25.64 -1.66 -15.59
CA GLN A 7 -25.79 -2.02 -14.18
C GLN A 7 -25.02 -1.05 -13.26
N LEU A 8 -23.79 -0.70 -13.63
CA LEU A 8 -22.97 0.28 -12.90
C LEU A 8 -23.62 1.67 -12.94
N GLN A 9 -24.11 2.11 -14.09
CA GLN A 9 -24.79 3.40 -14.22
C GLN A 9 -26.07 3.44 -13.35
N ASN A 10 -26.86 2.36 -13.33
CA ASN A 10 -28.02 2.26 -12.46
C ASN A 10 -27.64 2.31 -10.96
N ALA A 11 -26.53 1.68 -10.57
CA ALA A 11 -26.03 1.74 -9.20
C ALA A 11 -25.56 3.16 -8.83
N VAL A 12 -24.84 3.83 -9.73
CA VAL A 12 -24.42 5.23 -9.56
C VAL A 12 -25.64 6.15 -9.44
N ASN A 13 -26.66 5.98 -10.29
CA ASN A 13 -27.89 6.78 -10.23
C ASN A 13 -28.61 6.62 -8.89
N LYS A 14 -28.73 5.37 -8.38
CA LYS A 14 -29.31 5.10 -7.06
C LYS A 14 -28.51 5.75 -5.94
N LEU A 15 -27.18 5.71 -6.03
CA LEU A 15 -26.28 6.30 -5.05
C LEU A 15 -26.35 7.83 -5.07
N VAL A 16 -26.43 8.45 -6.24
CA VAL A 16 -26.67 9.91 -6.39
C VAL A 16 -28.02 10.28 -5.77
N ALA A 17 -29.10 9.57 -6.10
CA ALA A 17 -30.43 9.84 -5.52
C ALA A 17 -30.45 9.68 -3.99
N TRP A 18 -29.73 8.69 -3.46
CA TRP A 18 -29.60 8.52 -2.02
C TRP A 18 -28.79 9.66 -1.39
N CYS A 19 -27.68 10.09 -1.99
CA CYS A 19 -26.90 11.23 -1.50
C CYS A 19 -27.75 12.50 -1.49
N ASP A 20 -28.50 12.77 -2.56
CA ASP A 20 -29.36 13.94 -2.69
C ASP A 20 -30.44 13.96 -1.60
N LYS A 21 -31.08 12.81 -1.34
CA LYS A 21 -32.07 12.65 -0.27
C LYS A 21 -31.47 12.91 1.13
N ASN A 22 -30.18 12.65 1.33
CA ASN A 22 -29.49 12.85 2.60
C ASN A 22 -28.70 14.17 2.67
N GLY A 23 -28.84 15.06 1.68
CA GLY A 23 -28.15 16.36 1.67
C GLY A 23 -26.65 16.29 1.35
N HIS A 24 -26.19 15.21 0.73
CA HIS A 24 -24.81 15.04 0.27
C HIS A 24 -24.70 15.23 -1.25
N THR A 25 -23.60 15.83 -1.72
CA THR A 25 -23.33 16.00 -3.15
C THR A 25 -22.05 15.25 -3.54
N ILE A 26 -22.13 14.47 -4.63
CA ILE A 26 -20.99 13.72 -5.17
C ILE A 26 -20.27 14.58 -6.20
N SER A 27 -18.96 14.74 -6.04
CA SER A 27 -18.11 15.45 -6.99
C SER A 27 -17.64 14.52 -8.11
N ALA A 28 -18.21 14.68 -9.31
CA ALA A 28 -17.77 13.95 -10.51
C ALA A 28 -16.28 14.18 -10.83
N GLU A 29 -15.77 15.38 -10.53
CA GLU A 29 -14.36 15.74 -10.74
C GLU A 29 -13.40 14.91 -9.87
N LYS A 30 -13.78 14.58 -8.63
CA LYS A 30 -12.98 13.75 -7.73
C LYS A 30 -13.20 12.25 -7.95
N SER A 31 -14.31 11.88 -8.59
CA SER A 31 -14.61 10.50 -8.94
C SER A 31 -13.70 10.01 -10.08
N ARG A 32 -13.28 8.76 -9.96
CA ARG A 32 -12.44 8.07 -10.95
C ARG A 32 -12.94 6.65 -11.09
N CYS A 33 -12.93 6.12 -12.31
CA CYS A 33 -13.27 4.72 -12.58
C CYS A 33 -11.99 3.94 -12.84
N VAL A 34 -11.84 2.76 -12.23
CA VAL A 34 -10.74 1.83 -12.52
C VAL A 34 -11.34 0.49 -12.87
N HIS A 35 -11.07 0.02 -14.09
CA HIS A 35 -11.52 -1.28 -14.55
C HIS A 35 -10.44 -2.33 -14.26
N PHE A 36 -10.54 -3.03 -13.13
CA PHE A 36 -9.58 -4.08 -12.77
C PHE A 36 -9.71 -5.30 -13.68
N CYS A 37 -8.72 -5.52 -14.54
CA CYS A 37 -8.75 -6.61 -15.52
C CYS A 37 -7.33 -7.06 -15.88
N ARG A 38 -7.15 -8.39 -15.99
CA ARG A 38 -5.90 -9.02 -16.43
C ARG A 38 -5.92 -9.52 -17.88
N LYS A 39 -7.05 -9.36 -18.58
CA LYS A 39 -7.17 -9.74 -20.00
C LYS A 39 -6.23 -8.87 -20.84
N ARG A 40 -5.57 -9.50 -21.82
CA ARG A 40 -4.65 -8.83 -22.74
C ARG A 40 -5.35 -8.18 -23.93
N ASN A 41 -6.60 -8.57 -24.18
CA ASN A 41 -7.39 -8.05 -25.29
C ASN A 41 -7.80 -6.60 -25.04
N ILE A 42 -7.90 -5.83 -26.13
CA ILE A 42 -8.49 -4.50 -26.12
C ILE A 42 -9.95 -4.65 -25.68
N HIS A 43 -10.31 -3.95 -24.63
CA HIS A 43 -11.69 -3.82 -24.19
C HIS A 43 -12.00 -2.33 -24.13
N LEU A 44 -13.21 -1.96 -24.54
CA LEU A 44 -13.68 -0.59 -24.43
C LEU A 44 -13.69 -0.16 -22.97
N ASP A 45 -13.47 1.11 -22.70
CA ASP A 45 -13.62 1.64 -21.35
C ASP A 45 -15.10 1.95 -21.09
N PRO A 46 -15.62 1.68 -19.88
CA PRO A 46 -17.02 1.97 -19.56
C PRO A 46 -17.26 3.48 -19.52
N ASN A 47 -18.37 3.95 -20.08
CA ASN A 47 -18.77 5.36 -20.00
C ASN A 47 -19.78 5.55 -18.86
N ILE A 48 -19.27 5.91 -17.68
CA ILE A 48 -20.09 6.15 -16.49
C ILE A 48 -20.20 7.66 -16.27
N GLN A 49 -21.40 8.14 -16.02
CA GLN A 49 -21.69 9.56 -15.83
C GLN A 49 -22.31 9.84 -14.45
N ILE A 50 -21.95 10.97 -13.85
CA ILE A 50 -22.60 11.52 -12.65
C ILE A 50 -23.18 12.87 -13.05
N ARG A 51 -24.51 13.03 -13.00
CA ARG A 51 -25.21 14.28 -13.35
C ARG A 51 -24.75 14.85 -14.71
N ASN A 52 -24.69 13.99 -15.73
CA ASN A 52 -24.20 14.27 -17.09
C ASN A 52 -22.71 14.62 -17.23
N ALA A 53 -21.91 14.52 -16.15
CA ALA A 53 -20.46 14.63 -16.22
C ALA A 53 -19.82 13.24 -16.32
N PRO A 54 -18.99 12.96 -17.35
CA PRO A 54 -18.33 11.67 -17.48
C PRO A 54 -17.23 11.49 -16.41
N ILE A 55 -17.19 10.30 -15.80
CA ILE A 55 -16.12 9.91 -14.89
C ILE A 55 -14.94 9.40 -15.72
N PRO A 56 -13.74 9.98 -15.59
CA PRO A 56 -12.59 9.50 -16.34
C PRO A 56 -12.15 8.12 -15.83
N VAL A 57 -11.87 7.23 -16.77
CA VAL A 57 -11.28 5.92 -16.52
C VAL A 57 -9.78 6.08 -16.40
N VAL A 58 -9.21 5.62 -15.28
CA VAL A 58 -7.78 5.73 -14.99
C VAL A 58 -7.18 4.35 -14.74
N ASN A 59 -5.88 4.21 -15.05
CA ASN A 59 -5.17 2.94 -14.84
C ASN A 59 -4.71 2.75 -13.40
N GLU A 60 -4.60 3.84 -12.63
CA GLU A 60 -4.10 3.83 -11.26
C GLU A 60 -4.96 4.76 -10.39
N ILE A 61 -5.29 4.32 -9.19
CA ILE A 61 -6.02 5.15 -8.21
C ILE A 61 -5.44 4.94 -6.81
N ARG A 62 -5.36 6.03 -6.04
CA ARG A 62 -5.00 5.96 -4.62
C ARG A 62 -6.27 5.87 -3.78
N PHE A 63 -6.40 4.79 -3.02
CA PHE A 63 -7.51 4.57 -2.10
C PHE A 63 -6.96 4.21 -0.72
N LEU A 64 -7.36 4.99 0.30
CA LEU A 64 -6.88 4.86 1.68
C LEU A 64 -5.35 4.65 1.75
N GLY A 65 -4.59 5.52 1.08
CA GLY A 65 -3.13 5.48 1.10
C GLY A 65 -2.46 4.42 0.21
N VAL A 66 -3.18 3.40 -0.29
CA VAL A 66 -2.65 2.36 -1.18
C VAL A 66 -2.95 2.71 -2.65
N ILE A 67 -1.99 2.46 -3.54
CA ILE A 67 -2.17 2.71 -4.99
C ILE A 67 -2.56 1.40 -5.66
N PHE A 68 -3.75 1.36 -6.24
CA PHE A 68 -4.27 0.24 -6.99
C PHE A 68 -4.04 0.47 -8.47
N ASP A 69 -3.33 -0.45 -9.12
CA ASP A 69 -3.18 -0.49 -10.57
C ASP A 69 -4.24 -1.40 -11.20
N ARG A 70 -4.53 -1.17 -12.47
CA ARG A 70 -5.49 -1.93 -13.28
C ARG A 70 -5.33 -3.47 -13.17
N LYS A 71 -4.11 -3.98 -12.99
CA LYS A 71 -3.82 -5.42 -12.92
C LYS A 71 -3.76 -5.98 -11.50
N LEU A 72 -3.88 -5.11 -10.49
CA LEU A 72 -3.64 -5.42 -9.07
C LEU A 72 -2.26 -6.07 -8.87
N ALA A 73 -1.25 -5.56 -9.58
CA ALA A 73 0.14 -5.98 -9.43
C ALA A 73 0.92 -5.13 -8.40
N PHE A 74 0.37 -3.98 -8.00
CA PHE A 74 0.87 -3.00 -7.04
C PHE A 74 2.31 -2.51 -7.27
N LEU A 75 2.86 -2.70 -8.47
CA LEU A 75 4.19 -2.18 -8.80
C LEU A 75 4.29 -0.65 -8.60
N PRO A 76 3.33 0.17 -9.08
CA PRO A 76 3.36 1.62 -8.83
C PRO A 76 3.37 1.96 -7.33
N HIS A 77 2.57 1.24 -6.54
CA HIS A 77 2.54 1.42 -5.09
C HIS A 77 3.90 1.12 -4.43
N ILE A 78 4.52 -0.01 -4.78
CA ILE A 78 5.81 -0.41 -4.21
C ILE A 78 6.93 0.55 -4.62
N LEU A 79 6.91 1.07 -5.84
CA LEU A 79 7.87 2.09 -6.28
C LEU A 79 7.68 3.40 -5.52
N HIS A 80 6.44 3.84 -5.34
CA HIS A 80 6.12 5.03 -4.55
C HIS A 80 6.57 4.86 -3.08
N LEU A 81 6.27 3.70 -2.49
CA LEU A 81 6.65 3.37 -1.12
C LEU A 81 8.17 3.30 -0.95
N ARG A 82 8.89 2.67 -1.89
CA ARG A 82 10.36 2.65 -1.89
C ARG A 82 10.94 4.06 -1.91
N LYS A 83 10.46 4.94 -2.80
CA LYS A 83 10.91 6.33 -2.86
C LYS A 83 10.65 7.09 -1.56
N LYS A 84 9.52 6.81 -0.90
CA LYS A 84 9.22 7.35 0.44
C LYS A 84 10.24 6.84 1.48
N CYS A 85 10.52 5.54 1.50
CA CYS A 85 11.51 4.94 2.39
C CYS A 85 12.92 5.47 2.15
N GLU A 86 13.32 5.70 0.90
CA GLU A 86 14.62 6.28 0.54
C GLU A 86 14.83 7.68 1.14
N ARG A 87 13.78 8.52 1.16
CA ARG A 87 13.83 9.82 1.84
C ARG A 87 14.03 9.67 3.34
N SER A 88 13.28 8.76 3.97
CA SER A 88 13.40 8.46 5.40
C SER A 88 14.75 7.84 5.75
N LEU A 89 15.34 7.06 4.85
CA LEU A 89 16.69 6.51 5.01
C LEU A 89 17.76 7.60 5.03
N ASN A 90 17.61 8.66 4.23
CA ASN A 90 18.57 9.76 4.26
C ASN A 90 18.56 10.48 5.61
N ILE A 91 17.37 10.73 6.16
CA ILE A 91 17.22 11.25 7.54
C ILE A 91 17.91 10.32 8.54
N LEU A 92 17.68 9.00 8.41
CA LEU A 92 18.30 8.02 9.30
C LEU A 92 19.83 8.02 9.20
N LYS A 93 20.41 8.22 8.00
CA LYS A 93 21.86 8.35 7.79
C LYS A 93 22.41 9.61 8.45
N ASP A 94 21.70 10.72 8.33
CA ASP A 94 22.13 12.00 8.92
C ASP A 94 22.16 11.92 10.45
N LEU A 95 21.20 11.19 11.02
CA LEU A 95 21.11 10.91 12.46
C LEU A 95 22.10 9.84 12.95
N SER A 96 22.65 9.01 12.07
CA SER A 96 23.60 7.95 12.43
C SER A 96 25.07 8.40 12.37
N ARG A 97 25.35 9.71 12.31
CA ARG A 97 26.72 10.23 12.21
C ARG A 97 27.50 9.97 13.50
N THR A 98 28.79 9.69 13.39
CA THR A 98 29.61 9.21 14.52
C THR A 98 29.91 10.29 15.58
N THR A 99 29.88 11.57 15.22
CA THR A 99 30.26 12.67 16.11
C THR A 99 29.13 13.19 16.99
N TRP A 100 27.88 13.16 16.49
CA TRP A 100 26.69 13.71 17.15
C TRP A 100 25.43 12.84 16.94
N GLY A 101 25.61 11.60 16.50
CA GLY A 101 24.51 10.73 16.11
C GLY A 101 23.79 10.11 17.28
N ALA A 102 22.58 9.63 16.99
CA ALA A 102 21.77 8.91 17.95
C ALA A 102 22.36 7.52 18.23
N ASP A 103 22.10 7.02 19.43
CA ASP A 103 22.44 5.65 19.80
C ASP A 103 21.65 4.64 18.96
N ARG A 104 22.19 3.41 18.89
CA ARG A 104 21.62 2.31 18.12
C ARG A 104 20.14 2.02 18.45
N THR A 105 19.75 2.11 19.71
CA THR A 105 18.37 1.82 20.14
C THR A 105 17.43 2.90 19.63
N SER A 106 17.83 4.16 19.75
CA SER A 106 17.08 5.30 19.20
C SER A 106 16.96 5.22 17.67
N LEU A 107 18.05 4.89 16.96
CA LEU A 107 18.01 4.70 15.51
C LEU A 107 17.05 3.58 15.10
N LEU A 108 17.05 2.44 15.80
CA LEU A 108 16.12 1.35 15.54
C LEU A 108 14.67 1.75 15.79
N ARG A 109 14.39 2.52 16.85
CA ARG A 109 13.05 3.05 17.13
C ARG A 109 12.57 3.98 16.02
N ILE A 110 13.42 4.88 15.54
CA ILE A 110 13.10 5.80 14.44
C ILE A 110 12.84 5.01 13.15
N TYR A 111 13.70 4.04 12.84
CA TYR A 111 13.51 3.13 11.70
C TYR A 111 12.14 2.42 11.78
N GLN A 112 11.79 1.86 12.94
CA GLN A 112 10.50 1.19 13.14
C GLN A 112 9.32 2.14 12.97
N ALA A 113 9.43 3.34 13.56
CA ALA A 113 8.35 4.33 13.58
C ALA A 113 8.09 4.99 12.21
N VAL A 114 9.11 5.13 11.36
CA VAL A 114 9.00 5.88 10.10
C VAL A 114 9.03 4.98 8.87
N ILE A 115 10.01 4.08 8.79
CA ILE A 115 10.23 3.23 7.60
C ILE A 115 9.38 1.98 7.71
N LEU A 116 9.51 1.23 8.81
CA LEU A 116 8.82 -0.04 8.96
C LEU A 116 7.31 0.14 9.04
N SER A 117 6.83 1.14 9.80
CA SER A 117 5.40 1.49 9.85
C SER A 117 4.82 1.85 8.47
N SER A 118 5.59 2.56 7.62
CA SER A 118 5.17 2.90 6.26
C SER A 118 5.07 1.65 5.38
N ILE A 119 5.96 0.68 5.58
CA ILE A 119 5.92 -0.62 4.88
C ILE A 119 4.80 -1.51 5.44
N ASP A 120 4.56 -1.51 6.74
CA ASP A 120 3.50 -2.33 7.31
C ASP A 120 2.11 -1.83 6.90
N TYR A 121 1.98 -0.53 6.63
CA TYR A 121 0.72 0.05 6.17
C TYR A 121 0.27 -0.52 4.83
N GLY A 122 -0.90 -1.17 4.82
CA GLY A 122 -1.48 -1.73 3.59
C GLY A 122 -0.80 -3.01 3.10
N CYS A 123 0.14 -3.58 3.86
CA CYS A 123 0.88 -4.78 3.44
C CYS A 123 0.00 -6.01 3.24
N MET A 124 -1.18 -6.03 3.85
CA MET A 124 -2.18 -7.09 3.71
C MET A 124 -2.88 -7.03 2.35
N VAL A 125 -2.94 -5.83 1.75
CA VAL A 125 -3.54 -5.59 0.44
C VAL A 125 -2.49 -5.86 -0.65
N TYR A 126 -1.41 -5.09 -0.64
CA TYR A 126 -0.38 -5.19 -1.67
C TYR A 126 0.50 -6.45 -1.51
N GLY A 127 0.45 -7.13 -0.35
CA GLY A 127 1.20 -8.35 -0.09
C GLY A 127 0.88 -9.51 -1.05
N SER A 128 -0.25 -9.44 -1.76
CA SER A 128 -0.63 -10.33 -2.85
C SER A 128 0.21 -10.16 -4.13
N SER A 129 1.08 -9.15 -4.18
CA SER A 129 1.96 -8.88 -5.32
C SER A 129 3.01 -9.98 -5.52
N ARG A 130 3.58 -10.01 -6.72
CA ARG A 130 4.66 -10.93 -7.05
C ARG A 130 5.84 -10.77 -6.08
N PRO A 131 6.48 -11.87 -5.63
CA PRO A 131 7.64 -11.79 -4.73
C PRO A 131 8.77 -10.90 -5.26
N THR A 132 9.01 -10.89 -6.57
CA THR A 132 10.02 -10.05 -7.22
C THR A 132 9.75 -8.55 -7.06
N VAL A 133 8.48 -8.15 -7.01
CA VAL A 133 8.08 -6.76 -6.76
C VAL A 133 8.28 -6.43 -5.28
N LEU A 134 7.82 -7.30 -4.38
CA LEU A 134 7.94 -7.10 -2.93
C LEU A 134 9.39 -7.02 -2.45
N ARG A 135 10.29 -7.81 -3.03
CA ARG A 135 11.74 -7.79 -2.72
C ARG A 135 12.39 -6.41 -2.94
N ARG A 136 11.78 -5.53 -3.74
CA ARG A 136 12.28 -4.16 -3.91
C ARG A 136 12.29 -3.37 -2.59
N LEU A 137 11.38 -3.67 -1.66
CA LEU A 137 11.35 -3.05 -0.33
C LEU A 137 12.44 -3.59 0.60
N ASP A 138 12.90 -4.83 0.39
CA ASP A 138 13.94 -5.46 1.22
C ASP A 138 15.22 -4.62 1.18
N THR A 139 15.54 -4.00 0.04
CA THR A 139 16.69 -3.10 -0.10
C THR A 139 16.65 -1.93 0.89
N SER A 140 15.48 -1.32 1.10
CA SER A 140 15.31 -0.22 2.05
C SER A 140 15.41 -0.70 3.49
N HIS A 141 14.82 -1.86 3.77
CA HIS A 141 14.88 -2.50 5.08
C HIS A 141 16.32 -2.87 5.46
N HIS A 142 17.05 -3.58 4.60
CA HIS A 142 18.44 -3.98 4.86
C HIS A 142 19.37 -2.77 5.02
N SER A 143 19.16 -1.74 4.19
CA SER A 143 19.92 -0.49 4.30
C SER A 143 19.71 0.17 5.66
N ALA A 144 18.45 0.23 6.14
CA ALA A 144 18.14 0.77 7.46
C ALA A 144 18.84 -0.04 8.57
N LEU A 145 18.78 -1.37 8.53
CA LEU A 145 19.41 -2.21 9.55
C LEU A 145 20.92 -2.01 9.62
N ARG A 146 21.59 -1.88 8.47
CA ARG A 146 23.04 -1.58 8.43
C ARG A 146 23.34 -0.22 9.04
N ILE A 147 22.55 0.80 8.72
CA ILE A 147 22.71 2.15 9.29
C ILE A 147 22.51 2.11 10.81
N CYS A 148 21.44 1.49 11.30
CA CYS A 148 21.15 1.44 12.73
C CYS A 148 22.19 0.63 13.52
N SER A 149 22.74 -0.43 12.94
CA SER A 149 23.72 -1.30 13.61
C SER A 149 25.17 -0.84 13.43
N GLY A 150 25.45 0.10 12.53
CA GLY A 150 26.81 0.45 12.13
C GLY A 150 27.54 -0.67 11.36
N ALA A 151 26.81 -1.69 10.90
CA ALA A 151 27.41 -2.85 10.24
C ALA A 151 27.96 -2.48 8.84
N PHE A 152 29.02 -3.18 8.42
CA PHE A 152 29.59 -3.03 7.09
C PHE A 152 28.56 -3.33 5.99
N ARG A 153 28.78 -2.76 4.80
CA ARG A 153 27.92 -3.01 3.63
C ARG A 153 27.88 -4.49 3.23
N THR A 154 28.94 -5.24 3.52
CA THR A 154 29.11 -6.66 3.19
C THR A 154 28.58 -7.61 4.27
N SER A 155 28.16 -7.12 5.44
CA SER A 155 27.69 -8.00 6.53
C SER A 155 26.50 -8.85 6.08
N PRO A 156 26.41 -10.14 6.44
CA PRO A 156 25.28 -10.99 6.06
C PRO A 156 23.95 -10.46 6.62
N VAL A 157 22.90 -10.49 5.80
CA VAL A 157 21.57 -9.95 6.17
C VAL A 157 20.93 -10.72 7.32
N GLU A 158 21.10 -12.05 7.36
CA GLU A 158 20.56 -12.89 8.44
C GLU A 158 21.13 -12.49 9.81
N SER A 159 22.42 -12.16 9.88
CA SER A 159 23.05 -11.64 11.10
C SER A 159 22.45 -10.29 11.52
N LEU A 160 22.11 -9.42 10.57
CA LEU A 160 21.49 -8.12 10.87
C LEU A 160 20.10 -8.29 11.49
N TYR A 161 19.31 -9.27 11.02
CA TYR A 161 18.01 -9.58 11.60
C TYR A 161 18.11 -9.97 13.08
N VAL A 162 19.03 -10.89 13.38
CA VAL A 162 19.28 -11.34 14.76
C VAL A 162 19.76 -10.19 15.63
N ILE A 163 20.82 -9.50 15.20
CA ILE A 163 21.43 -8.40 15.97
C ILE A 163 20.41 -7.29 16.23
N CYS A 164 19.62 -6.89 15.23
CA CYS A 164 18.64 -5.80 15.34
C CYS A 164 17.26 -6.24 15.86
N HIS A 165 17.09 -7.52 16.19
CA HIS A 165 15.81 -8.10 16.62
C HIS A 165 14.67 -7.80 15.63
N GLN A 166 14.95 -7.90 14.33
CA GLN A 166 14.00 -7.63 13.25
C GLN A 166 13.70 -8.89 12.45
N LEU A 167 12.44 -9.03 12.03
CA LEU A 167 12.00 -10.10 11.15
C LEU A 167 12.26 -9.72 9.68
N PRO A 168 12.61 -10.69 8.81
CA PRO A 168 12.53 -10.51 7.37
C PRO A 168 11.15 -10.00 6.96
N LEU A 169 11.08 -9.06 6.00
CA LEU A 169 9.82 -8.42 5.63
C LEU A 169 8.74 -9.41 5.16
N HIS A 170 9.12 -10.52 4.52
CA HIS A 170 8.15 -11.52 4.07
C HIS A 170 7.45 -12.23 5.25
N LEU A 171 8.19 -12.66 6.27
CA LEU A 171 7.63 -13.23 7.50
C LEU A 171 6.81 -12.18 8.27
N ARG A 172 7.30 -10.93 8.32
CA ARG A 172 6.59 -9.83 8.96
C ARG A 172 5.22 -9.59 8.31
N ARG A 173 5.16 -9.54 6.98
CA ARG A 173 3.90 -9.40 6.24
C ARG A 173 2.95 -10.56 6.52
N GLN A 174 3.45 -11.80 6.52
CA GLN A 174 2.63 -12.98 6.87
C GLN A 174 2.05 -12.87 8.28
N LYS A 175 2.88 -12.48 9.27
CA LYS A 175 2.44 -12.26 10.65
C LYS A 175 1.34 -11.19 10.73
N ILE A 176 1.54 -10.03 10.09
CA ILE A 176 0.56 -8.93 10.12
C ILE A 176 -0.75 -9.35 9.45
N SER A 177 -0.69 -10.01 8.29
CA SER A 177 -1.87 -10.51 7.59
C SER A 177 -2.64 -11.55 8.43
N ALA A 178 -1.94 -12.48 9.09
CA ALA A 178 -2.57 -13.46 9.97
C ALA A 178 -3.28 -12.80 11.16
N LEU A 179 -2.61 -11.86 11.84
CA LEU A 179 -3.19 -11.11 12.96
C LEU A 179 -4.45 -10.35 12.56
N TYR A 180 -4.47 -9.77 11.36
CA TYR A 180 -5.64 -9.08 10.84
C TYR A 180 -6.80 -10.03 10.57
N ILE A 181 -6.54 -11.20 10.00
CA ILE A 181 -7.57 -12.22 9.78
C ILE A 181 -8.17 -12.65 11.12
N PHE A 182 -7.34 -12.96 12.12
CA PHE A 182 -7.84 -13.32 13.45
C PHE A 182 -8.67 -12.21 14.08
N ARG A 183 -8.23 -10.95 13.95
CA ARG A 183 -8.99 -9.79 14.42
C ARG A 183 -10.32 -9.65 13.69
N ALA A 184 -10.35 -9.82 12.36
CA ALA A 184 -11.57 -9.76 11.57
C ALA A 184 -12.56 -10.86 11.98
N GLN A 185 -12.07 -12.09 12.19
CA GLN A 185 -12.87 -13.23 12.65
C GLN A 185 -13.43 -13.02 14.06
N SER A 186 -12.69 -12.38 14.96
CA SER A 186 -13.17 -12.09 16.32
C SER A 186 -14.34 -11.09 16.37
N VAL A 187 -14.63 -10.38 15.29
CA VAL A 187 -15.75 -9.44 15.20
C VAL A 187 -16.98 -10.19 14.66
N PRO A 188 -18.04 -10.43 15.47
CA PRO A 188 -19.16 -11.29 15.07
C PRO A 188 -19.88 -10.81 13.80
N LYS A 189 -19.98 -9.50 13.59
CA LYS A 189 -20.67 -8.88 12.44
C LYS A 189 -19.69 -8.38 11.36
N HIS A 190 -18.50 -8.96 11.28
CA HIS A 190 -17.55 -8.56 10.24
C HIS A 190 -18.07 -8.96 8.85
N PRO A 191 -17.99 -8.09 7.83
CA PRO A 191 -18.41 -8.42 6.45
C PRO A 191 -17.66 -9.59 5.79
N ILE A 192 -16.62 -10.14 6.43
CA ILE A 192 -15.87 -11.31 5.94
C ILE A 192 -16.51 -12.62 6.42
N ASN A 193 -17.30 -12.56 7.50
CA ASN A 193 -17.99 -13.71 8.07
C ASN A 193 -19.41 -13.89 7.51
N GLN A 194 -19.81 -13.05 6.53
CA GLN A 194 -21.11 -13.09 5.86
C GLN A 194 -21.04 -13.83 4.53
#